data_AF-C5LRT9-F1
#
_entry.id   AF-C5LRT9-F1
#
_cell.length_a   1.000
_cell.length_b   1.000
_cell.length_c   1.000
_cell.angle_alpha   90.00
_cell.angle_beta   90.00
_cell.angle_gamma   90.00
#
_symmetry.space_group_name_H-M   'P 1'
#
loop_
_entity.id
_entity.type
_entity.pdbx_description
1 polymer ?
#
loop_
_entity_poly.entity_id
_entity_poly.type
_entity_poly.pdbx_seq_one_letter_code
_entity_poly.pdbx_strand_id
1 'polypeptide(L)' 'MSVKSRVSIVVADITKLEGVEAIVNAANSSLLGGGGVDGAIHRAAGPELKRYCEHEFEGPKRCPTGESRITPAFNLKHC' A
#
# COMPACT_ATOMS: atom_id res chain seq x y z
N MET A 1 11.58 -7.71 -25.33
CA MET A 1 12.06 -7.30 -24.00
C MET A 1 11.96 -8.51 -23.08
N SER A 2 13.07 -9.01 -22.54
CA SER A 2 13.04 -10.10 -21.57
C SER A 2 12.74 -9.49 -20.20
N VAL A 3 11.56 -9.77 -19.65
CA VAL A 3 11.25 -9.39 -18.27
C VAL A 3 12.06 -10.32 -17.37
N LYS A 4 13.16 -9.83 -16.80
CA LYS A 4 13.89 -10.55 -15.75
C LYS A 4 13.12 -10.41 -14.44
N SER A 5 12.07 -11.22 -14.26
CA SER A 5 11.38 -11.31 -12.97
C SER A 5 12.22 -12.15 -12.01
N ARG A 6 12.71 -11.52 -10.93
CA ARG A 6 13.31 -12.22 -9.80
C ARG A 6 12.33 -12.17 -8.63
N VAL A 7 12.06 -13.32 -8.02
CA VAL A 7 11.28 -13.42 -6.79
C VAL A 7 12.22 -13.82 -5.67
N SER A 8 12.21 -13.05 -4.58
CA SER A 8 12.94 -13.35 -3.35
C SER A 8 11.96 -13.39 -2.19
N ILE A 9 12.32 -14.14 -1.16
CA ILE A 9 11.59 -14.20 0.10
C ILE A 9 12.52 -13.66 1.17
N VAL A 10 12.03 -12.73 1.96
CA VAL A 10 12.77 -12.13 3.07
C VAL A 10 11.87 -12.06 4.29
N VAL A 11 12.44 -12.29 5.48
CA VAL A 11 11.74 -12.07 6.75
C VAL A 11 12.08 -10.65 7.21
N ALA A 12 11.12 -9.75 7.08
CA ALA A 12 11.29 -8.34 7.43
C ALA A 12 9.95 -7.67 7.76
N ASP A 13 10.04 -6.50 8.39
CA ASP A 13 8.92 -5.56 8.50
C ASP A 13 8.82 -4.77 7.19
N ILE A 14 7.76 -4.98 6.42
CA ILE A 14 7.58 -4.39 5.08
C ILE A 14 7.65 -2.85 5.11
N THR A 15 7.29 -2.22 6.23
CA THR A 15 7.30 -0.75 6.38
C THR A 15 8.70 -0.17 6.57
N LYS A 16 9.71 -1.03 6.76
CA LYS A 16 11.12 -0.68 6.99
C LYS A 16 12.06 -1.19 5.90
N LEU A 17 11.52 -1.79 4.84
CA LEU A 17 12.34 -2.24 3.72
C LEU A 17 12.90 -1.04 2.97
N GLU A 18 14.21 -1.07 2.71
CA GLU A 18 14.92 -0.04 1.96
C GLU A 18 15.15 -0.48 0.50
N GLY A 19 15.32 0.49 -0.40
CA GLY A 19 15.65 0.21 -1.80
C GLY A 19 14.52 -0.41 -2.60
N VAL A 20 13.28 -0.22 -2.18
CA VAL A 20 12.07 -0.60 -2.93
C VAL A 20 11.45 0.63 -3.58
N GLU A 21 10.74 0.44 -4.69
CA GLU A 21 10.07 1.55 -5.39
C GLU A 21 8.58 1.63 -5.04
N ALA A 22 8.01 0.55 -4.51
CA ALA A 22 6.62 0.47 -4.13
C ALA A 22 6.40 -0.61 -3.06
N ILE A 23 5.38 -0.40 -2.23
CA ILE A 23 4.85 -1.42 -1.33
C ILE A 23 3.43 -1.76 -1.77
N VAL A 24 3.15 -3.05 -1.97
CA VAL A 24 1.80 -3.53 -2.21
C VAL A 24 1.11 -3.75 -0.87
N ASN A 25 0.02 -3.03 -0.65
CA ASN A 25 -0.82 -3.18 0.53
C ASN A 25 -1.83 -4.33 0.36
N ALA A 26 -1.99 -5.16 1.38
CA ALA A 26 -3.06 -6.16 1.48
C ALA A 26 -4.37 -5.48 1.96
N ALA A 27 -4.86 -4.54 1.17
CA ALA A 27 -6.02 -3.71 1.50
C ALA A 27 -7.35 -4.49 1.38
N ASN A 28 -8.38 -3.97 2.05
CA ASN A 28 -9.77 -4.35 1.80
C ASN A 28 -10.44 -3.36 0.82
N SER A 29 -11.67 -3.66 0.41
CA SER A 29 -12.35 -2.89 -0.64
C SER A 29 -12.66 -1.44 -0.28
N SER A 30 -12.67 -1.09 1.01
CA SER A 30 -12.88 0.29 1.45
C SER A 30 -11.66 1.18 1.21
N LEU A 31 -10.43 0.62 1.22
CA LEU A 31 -9.16 1.36 1.24
C LEU A 31 -8.98 2.31 2.44
N LEU A 32 -9.80 2.18 3.49
CA LEU A 32 -9.82 3.12 4.62
C LEU A 32 -9.03 2.58 5.83
N GLY A 33 -8.08 1.69 5.59
CA GLY A 33 -7.33 0.99 6.62
C GLY A 33 -8.04 -0.24 7.18
N GLY A 34 -7.44 -0.80 8.24
CA GLY A 34 -7.80 -2.09 8.81
C GLY A 34 -6.74 -2.61 9.79
N GLY A 35 -6.63 -3.93 9.88
CA GLY A 35 -5.65 -4.64 10.71
C GLY A 35 -4.48 -5.21 9.90
N GLY A 36 -3.66 -6.06 10.53
CA GLY A 36 -2.57 -6.79 9.86
C GLY A 36 -1.56 -5.87 9.15
N VAL A 37 -1.17 -6.28 7.93
CA VAL A 37 -0.20 -5.55 7.10
C VAL A 37 -0.73 -4.18 6.69
N ASP A 38 -2.01 -4.09 6.33
CA ASP A 38 -2.67 -2.82 5.97
C ASP A 38 -2.64 -1.81 7.11
N GLY A 39 -3.00 -2.25 8.32
CA GLY A 39 -2.88 -1.41 9.50
C GLY A 39 -1.44 -0.98 9.79
N ALA A 40 -0.45 -1.86 9.54
CA ALA A 40 0.96 -1.51 9.71
C ALA A 40 1.39 -0.43 8.70
N ILE A 41 1.02 -0.57 7.44
CA ILE A 41 1.30 0.41 6.38
C ILE A 41 0.61 1.73 6.69
N HIS A 42 -0.67 1.75 7.07
CA HIS A 42 -1.39 2.97 7.43
C HIS A 42 -0.76 3.69 8.62
N ARG A 43 -0.31 2.97 9.66
CA ARG A 43 0.40 3.57 10.79
C ARG A 43 1.75 4.17 10.38
N ALA A 44 2.50 3.49 9.51
CA ALA A 44 3.81 3.96 9.05
C ALA A 44 3.71 5.12 8.05
N ALA A 45 2.77 5.05 7.09
CA ALA A 45 2.50 6.10 6.11
C ALA A 45 1.87 7.37 6.74
N GLY A 46 1.23 7.22 7.91
CA GLY A 46 0.61 8.31 8.64
C GLY A 46 -0.86 8.56 8.23
N PRO A 47 -1.55 9.48 8.93
CA PRO A 47 -2.98 9.71 8.75
C PRO A 47 -3.36 10.23 7.36
N GLU A 48 -2.42 10.86 6.65
CA GLU A 48 -2.63 11.40 5.30
C GLU A 48 -3.00 10.32 4.28
N LEU A 49 -2.51 9.08 4.45
CA LEU A 49 -2.90 7.99 3.57
C LEU A 49 -4.41 7.72 3.63
N LYS A 50 -4.98 7.66 4.84
CA LYS A 50 -6.43 7.44 5.00
C LYS A 50 -7.22 8.61 4.46
N ARG A 51 -6.79 9.85 4.73
CA ARG A 51 -7.44 11.07 4.24
C ARG A 51 -7.44 11.12 2.71
N TYR A 52 -6.32 10.76 2.08
CA TYR A 52 -6.21 10.65 0.63
C TYR A 52 -7.18 9.61 0.08
N CYS A 53 -7.23 8.41 0.66
CA CYS A 53 -8.17 7.37 0.23
C CYS A 53 -9.64 7.80 0.42
N GLU A 54 -9.97 8.50 1.50
CA GLU A 54 -11.31 9.03 1.75
C GLU A 54 -11.73 10.02 0.66
N HIS A 55 -10.83 10.92 0.27
CA HIS A 55 -11.07 11.97 -0.73
C HIS A 55 -11.06 11.45 -2.18
N GLU A 56 -10.09 10.61 -2.55
CA GLU A 56 -9.87 10.22 -3.95
C GLU A 56 -10.75 9.05 -4.39
N PHE A 57 -11.04 8.11 -3.48
CA PHE A 57 -11.58 6.80 -3.86
C PHE A 57 -13.02 6.55 -3.42
N GLU A 58 -13.94 7.50 -3.53
CA GLU A 58 -15.32 7.29 -3.11
C GLU A 58 -16.20 6.51 -4.10
N GLY A 59 -17.27 5.89 -3.58
CA GLY A 59 -18.27 5.16 -4.37
C GLY A 59 -17.65 4.14 -5.33
N PRO A 60 -17.87 4.25 -6.66
CA PRO A 60 -17.34 3.31 -7.64
C PRO A 60 -15.80 3.37 -7.77
N LYS A 61 -15.14 4.40 -7.23
CA LYS A 61 -13.68 4.55 -7.24
C LYS A 61 -12.98 3.78 -6.10
N ARG A 62 -13.73 3.18 -5.18
CA ARG A 62 -13.22 2.20 -4.17
C ARG A 62 -12.55 1.01 -4.88
N CYS A 63 -12.09 0.01 -4.13
CA CYS A 63 -11.35 -1.12 -4.70
C CYS A 63 -12.14 -2.44 -4.66
N PRO A 64 -12.91 -2.79 -5.69
CA PRO A 64 -13.46 -4.14 -5.82
C PRO A 64 -12.37 -5.22 -5.70
N THR A 65 -12.77 -6.42 -5.29
CA THR A 65 -11.87 -7.57 -5.23
C THR A 65 -11.25 -7.83 -6.60
N GLY A 66 -9.92 -8.00 -6.64
CA GLY A 66 -9.16 -8.21 -7.87
C GLY A 66 -8.65 -6.92 -8.51
N GLU A 67 -9.03 -5.75 -8.00
CA GLU A 67 -8.50 -4.45 -8.44
C GLU A 67 -7.42 -3.92 -7.50
N SER A 68 -6.78 -2.82 -7.90
CA SER A 68 -5.83 -2.05 -7.09
C SER A 68 -6.01 -0.55 -7.28
N ARG A 69 -5.52 0.24 -6.33
CA ARG A 69 -5.40 1.71 -6.42
C ARG A 69 -3.99 2.11 -6.01
N ILE A 70 -3.48 3.18 -6.61
CA ILE A 70 -2.17 3.74 -6.33
C ILE A 70 -2.35 5.01 -5.48
N THR A 71 -1.53 5.14 -4.44
CA THR A 71 -1.42 6.36 -3.64
C THR A 71 0.02 6.85 -3.62
N PRO A 72 0.28 8.12 -3.25
CA PRO A 72 1.58 8.51 -2.76
C PRO A 72 2.00 7.66 -1.55
N ALA A 73 3.30 7.60 -1.28
CA ALA A 73 3.88 6.85 -0.18
C ALA A 73 3.71 7.51 1.21
N PHE A 74 3.42 8.82 1.24
CA PHE A 74 3.34 9.64 2.45
C PHE A 74 4.61 9.50 3.32
N ASN A 75 4.49 9.09 4.59
CA ASN A 75 5.63 8.99 5.51
C ASN A 75 6.44 7.68 5.37
N LEU A 76 6.13 6.81 4.40
CA LEU A 76 6.96 5.65 4.12
C LEU A 76 8.31 6.13 3.58
N LYS A 77 9.39 5.87 4.32
CA LYS A 77 10.70 6.49 4.10
C LYS A 77 11.44 6.02 2.82
N HIS A 78 10.89 5.04 2.11
CA HIS A 78 11.61 4.25 1.12
C HIS A 78 10.75 3.89 -0.09
N CYS A 79 9.75 4.71 -0.42
CA CYS A 79 8.89 4.55 -1.60
C CYS A 79 8.60 5.92 -2.23
#